data_AF-A0A9E4CVF1-F1
#
_entry.id   AF-A0A9E4CVF1-F1
#
_cell.length_a   1.000
_cell.length_b   1.000
_cell.length_c   1.000
_cell.angle_alpha   90.00
_cell.angle_beta   90.00
_cell.angle_gamma   90.00
#
_symmetry.space_group_name_H-M   'P 1'
#
loop_
_entity.id
_entity.type
_entity.pdbx_description
1 polymer ?
#
loop_
_entity_poly.entity_id
_entity_poly.type
_entity_poly.pdbx_seq_one_letter_code
_entity_poly.pdbx_strand_id
1 'polypeptide(L)'
;MSFNPFDAEVMACPYPHMAQARREAPVAWSAEAGAFVVTSHHHVMEVLRRPLVFSSRFGRAGRPVPAGWREQLDAVIAEGYPRSEVLLTTDPPAHTRYRRLVARSFT
;
A
#
# COMPACT_ATOMS: atom_id res chain seq x y z
N MET A 1 -1.32 13.84 -16.42
CA MET A 1 -2.24 14.12 -15.29
C MET A 1 -1.85 13.21 -14.14
N SER A 2 -1.70 13.71 -12.91
CA SER A 2 -1.37 12.89 -11.73
C SER A 2 -2.67 12.44 -11.06
N PHE A 3 -2.96 11.14 -11.02
CA PHE A 3 -4.12 10.59 -10.31
C PHE A 3 -3.87 10.59 -8.79
N ASN A 4 -4.75 11.25 -8.03
CA ASN A 4 -4.71 11.26 -6.57
C ASN A 4 -5.80 10.36 -5.99
N PRO A 5 -5.48 9.18 -5.42
CA PRO A 5 -6.47 8.28 -4.83
C PRO A 5 -7.05 8.80 -3.50
N PHE A 6 -6.48 9.86 -2.92
CA PHE A 6 -6.92 10.46 -1.65
C PHE A 6 -7.76 11.73 -1.85
N ASP A 7 -8.07 12.11 -3.09
CA ASP A 7 -8.97 13.21 -3.38
C ASP A 7 -10.40 12.86 -2.95
N ALA A 8 -11.13 13.82 -2.38
CA ALA A 8 -12.46 13.59 -1.83
C ALA A 8 -13.48 13.14 -2.89
N GLU A 9 -13.41 13.68 -4.11
CA GLU A 9 -14.29 13.30 -5.22
C GLU A 9 -13.97 11.88 -5.69
N VAL A 10 -12.68 11.54 -5.77
CA VAL A 10 -12.21 10.20 -6.11
C VAL A 10 -12.65 9.18 -5.06
N MET A 11 -12.57 9.52 -3.76
CA MET A 11 -13.03 8.64 -2.68
C MET A 11 -14.55 8.48 -2.68
N ALA A 12 -15.31 9.52 -3.01
CA ALA A 12 -16.77 9.45 -3.08
C ALA A 12 -17.26 8.58 -4.24
N CYS A 13 -16.62 8.67 -5.41
CA CYS A 13 -16.96 7.85 -6.57
C CYS A 13 -15.71 7.53 -7.41
N PRO A 14 -14.98 6.44 -7.13
CA PRO A 14 -13.68 6.20 -7.77
C PRO A 14 -13.79 5.71 -9.22
N TYR A 15 -14.92 5.15 -9.62
CA TYR A 15 -15.03 4.42 -10.90
C TYR A 15 -14.71 5.28 -12.14
N PRO A 16 -15.23 6.51 -12.30
CA PRO A 16 -14.92 7.34 -13.46
C PRO A 16 -13.43 7.72 -13.51
N HIS A 17 -12.87 8.15 -12.38
CA HIS A 17 -11.46 8.56 -12.29
C HIS A 17 -10.52 7.39 -12.52
N MET A 18 -10.81 6.20 -11.96
CA MET A 18 -10.04 5.00 -12.23
C MET A 18 -10.16 4.55 -13.69
N ALA A 19 -11.32 4.72 -14.33
CA ALA A 19 -11.49 4.40 -15.75
C ALA A 19 -10.64 5.32 -16.64
N GLN A 20 -10.58 6.61 -16.32
CA GLN A 20 -9.69 7.56 -16.99
C GLN A 20 -8.22 7.21 -16.76
N ALA A 21 -7.81 7.01 -15.50
CA ALA A 21 -6.44 6.66 -15.14
C ALA A 21 -5.97 5.38 -15.87
N ARG A 22 -6.82 4.35 -15.96
CA ARG A 22 -6.51 3.12 -16.72
C ARG A 22 -6.27 3.37 -18.21
N ARG A 23 -7.03 4.28 -18.83
CA ARG A 23 -6.92 4.58 -20.27
C ARG A 23 -5.71 5.44 -20.60
N GLU A 24 -5.43 6.44 -19.76
CA GLU A 24 -4.44 7.47 -20.07
C GLU A 24 -3.06 7.18 -19.49
N ALA A 25 -3.00 6.65 -18.26
CA ALA A 25 -1.75 6.42 -17.53
C ALA A 25 -1.93 5.28 -16.51
N PRO A 26 -1.97 4.01 -16.95
CA PRO A 26 -2.28 2.86 -16.09
C PRO A 26 -1.24 2.63 -14.97
N VAL A 27 -0.05 3.23 -15.10
CA VAL A 27 1.00 3.34 -14.08
C VAL A 27 1.49 4.79 -14.09
N ALA A 28 1.35 5.50 -12.96
CA ALA A 28 1.77 6.90 -12.87
C ALA A 28 2.28 7.22 -11.47
N TRP A 29 3.29 8.09 -11.38
CA TRP A 29 3.71 8.67 -10.09
C TRP A 29 2.63 9.63 -9.56
N SER A 30 2.29 9.49 -8.29
CA SER A 30 1.37 10.39 -7.58
C SER A 30 2.12 11.04 -6.43
N ALA A 31 2.33 12.36 -6.52
CA ALA A 31 3.01 13.12 -5.46
C ALA A 31 2.23 13.08 -4.14
N GLU A 32 0.90 13.12 -4.23
CA GLU A 32 -0.01 13.02 -3.08
C GLU A 32 0.09 11.66 -2.36
N ALA A 33 0.34 10.59 -3.12
CA ALA A 33 0.59 9.27 -2.55
C ALA A 33 2.06 9.03 -2.17
N GLY A 34 2.98 9.83 -2.70
CA GLY A 34 4.42 9.54 -2.61
C GLY A 34 4.79 8.17 -3.20
N ALA A 35 4.04 7.71 -4.20
CA ALA A 35 4.17 6.37 -4.77
C ALA A 35 3.69 6.31 -6.22
N PHE A 36 4.08 5.25 -6.92
CA PHE A 36 3.43 4.85 -8.17
C PHE A 36 2.04 4.29 -7.88
N VAL A 37 1.04 4.77 -8.61
CA VAL A 37 -0.32 4.23 -8.58
C VAL A 37 -0.54 3.39 -9.83
N VAL A 38 -0.95 2.14 -9.62
CA VAL A 38 -1.19 1.14 -10.66
C VAL A 38 -2.69 0.84 -10.72
N THR A 39 -3.33 1.06 -11.87
CA THR A 39 -4.79 0.99 -11.99
C THR A 39 -5.28 -0.10 -12.93
N SER A 40 -4.45 -0.57 -13.86
CA SER A 40 -4.82 -1.65 -14.78
C SER A 40 -4.70 -3.02 -14.12
N HIS A 41 -5.67 -3.89 -14.33
CA HIS A 41 -5.66 -5.27 -13.81
C HIS A 41 -4.38 -6.04 -14.17
N HIS A 42 -3.90 -5.91 -15.42
CA HIS A 42 -2.68 -6.59 -15.88
C HIS A 42 -1.47 -6.25 -14.98
N HIS A 43 -1.13 -4.97 -14.83
CA HIS A 43 0.01 -4.55 -14.01
C HIS A 43 -0.22 -4.79 -12.51
N VAL A 44 -1.45 -4.66 -11.99
CA VAL A 44 -1.75 -4.99 -10.59
C VAL A 44 -1.44 -6.46 -10.31
N MET A 45 -1.90 -7.37 -11.17
CA MET A 45 -1.63 -8.79 -11.00
C MET A 45 -0.15 -9.14 -11.15
N GLU A 46 0.59 -8.44 -12.00
CA GLU A 46 2.05 -8.58 -12.09
C GLU A 46 2.72 -8.22 -10.77
N VAL A 47 2.39 -7.06 -10.19
CA VAL A 47 2.94 -6.59 -8.91
C VAL A 47 2.64 -7.58 -7.79
N LEU A 48 1.36 -7.98 -7.65
CA LEU A 48 0.91 -8.87 -6.59
C LEU A 48 1.52 -10.28 -6.65
N ARG A 49 1.92 -10.74 -7.85
CA ARG A 49 2.51 -12.08 -8.05
C ARG A 49 4.02 -12.13 -7.86
N ARG A 50 4.69 -10.99 -7.72
CA ARG A 50 6.15 -10.89 -7.65
C ARG A 50 6.62 -10.30 -6.31
N PRO A 51 6.35 -10.97 -5.17
CA PRO A 51 6.66 -10.42 -3.83
C PRO A 51 8.16 -10.26 -3.55
N LEU A 52 9.02 -10.98 -4.28
CA LEU A 52 10.48 -10.81 -4.19
C LEU A 52 10.98 -9.54 -4.91
N VAL A 53 10.15 -8.94 -5.77
CA VAL A 53 10.43 -7.68 -6.48
C VAL A 53 9.67 -6.54 -5.82
N PHE A 54 8.40 -6.77 -5.50
CA PHE A 54 7.51 -5.82 -4.84
C PHE A 54 7.24 -6.29 -3.41
N SER A 55 8.14 -5.89 -2.51
CA SER A 55 8.09 -6.22 -1.08
C SER A 55 6.81 -5.72 -0.43
N SER A 56 6.31 -6.49 0.54
CA SER A 56 5.19 -6.11 1.41
C SER A 56 5.68 -5.47 2.72
N ARG A 57 6.99 -5.25 2.91
CA ARG A 57 7.56 -4.53 4.06
C ARG A 57 7.37 -3.03 3.91
N PHE A 58 6.12 -2.58 4.06
CA PHE A 58 5.77 -1.17 4.11
C PHE A 58 5.40 -0.76 5.54
N GLY A 59 5.79 0.46 5.94
CA GLY A 59 5.52 0.96 7.30
C GLY A 59 4.07 1.37 7.52
N ARG A 60 3.41 1.96 6.51
CA ARG A 60 2.02 2.39 6.57
C ARG A 60 1.39 2.31 5.18
N ALA A 61 0.22 1.68 5.10
CA ALA A 61 -0.63 1.78 3.91
C ALA A 61 -1.44 3.09 3.97
N GLY A 62 -1.57 3.78 2.84
CA GLY A 62 -2.40 4.97 2.70
C GLY A 62 -1.62 6.29 2.67
N ARG A 63 -2.30 7.39 2.99
CA ARG A 63 -1.77 8.75 2.80
C ARG A 63 -0.45 8.97 3.55
N PRO A 64 0.57 9.60 2.93
CA PRO A 64 1.78 10.00 3.60
C PRO A 64 1.50 10.86 4.85
N VAL A 65 2.33 10.67 5.88
CA VAL A 65 2.32 11.54 7.06
C VAL A 65 2.64 12.98 6.63
N PRO A 66 1.94 14.03 7.11
CA PRO A 66 2.32 15.41 6.81
C PRO A 66 3.73 15.74 7.32
N ALA A 67 4.48 16.55 6.58
CA ALA A 67 5.91 16.79 6.86
C ALA A 67 6.21 17.27 8.31
N GLY A 68 5.33 18.09 8.90
CA GLY A 68 5.50 18.61 10.27
C GLY A 68 5.12 17.64 11.40
N TRP A 69 4.59 16.46 11.09
CA TRP A 69 4.07 15.53 12.10
C TRP A 69 4.99 14.34 12.37
N ARG A 70 6.06 14.15 11.59
CA ARG A 70 6.93 12.97 11.71
C ARG A 70 7.55 12.84 13.10
N GLU A 71 8.21 13.89 13.57
CA GLU A 71 8.91 13.86 14.86
C GLU A 71 7.95 13.59 16.03
N GLN A 72 6.79 14.23 16.04
CA GLN A 72 5.76 14.02 17.07
C GLN A 72 5.19 12.59 17.03
N LEU A 73 4.95 12.05 15.83
CA LEU A 73 4.50 10.67 15.68
C LEU A 73 5.55 9.66 16.12
N ASP A 74 6.82 9.90 15.78
CA ASP A 74 7.93 9.04 16.16
C ASP A 74 8.12 9.02 17.69
N ALA A 75 7.99 10.17 18.35
CA ALA A 75 8.01 10.27 19.81
C ALA A 75 6.89 9.44 20.46
N VAL A 76 5.65 9.56 19.99
CA VAL A 76 4.51 8.79 20.50
C VAL A 76 4.69 7.29 20.23
N ILE A 77 5.21 6.91 19.07
CA ILE A 77 5.46 5.50 18.73
C ILE A 77 6.56 4.92 19.64
N ALA A 78 7.58 5.70 19.99
CA ALA A 78 8.67 5.28 20.85
C ALA A 78 8.24 4.99 22.30
N GLU A 79 7.16 5.61 22.77
CA GLU A 79 6.53 5.31 24.07
C GLU A 79 5.72 4.00 24.05
N GLY A 80 5.38 3.49 22.86
CA GLY A 80 4.57 2.29 22.67
C GLY A 80 5.37 0.99 22.51
N TYR A 81 4.65 -0.11 22.30
CA TYR A 81 5.28 -1.37 21.93
C TYR A 81 5.88 -1.30 20.52
N PRO A 82 7.04 -1.91 20.29
CA PRO A 82 7.64 -1.95 18.97
C PRO A 82 6.70 -2.66 17.98
N ARG A 83 6.57 -2.08 16.78
CA ARG A 83 5.80 -2.74 15.71
C ARG A 83 6.48 -4.04 15.35
N SER A 84 5.79 -5.14 15.59
CA SER A 84 6.20 -6.45 15.08
C SER A 84 5.68 -6.62 13.65
N GLU A 85 6.50 -7.20 12.77
CA GLU A 85 6.04 -7.57 11.44
C GLU A 85 4.92 -8.63 11.56
N VAL A 86 3.79 -8.38 10.90
CA VAL A 86 2.63 -9.28 10.88
C VAL A 86 2.48 -9.90 9.50
N LEU A 87 1.59 -10.90 9.36
CA LEU A 87 1.38 -11.59 8.08
C LEU A 87 1.23 -10.65 6.86
N LEU A 88 0.58 -9.50 7.01
CA LEU A 88 0.40 -8.52 5.93
C LEU A 88 1.70 -7.80 5.52
N THR A 89 2.62 -7.57 6.46
CA THR A 89 3.79 -6.67 6.29
C THR A 89 5.12 -7.41 6.34
N THR A 90 5.11 -8.71 6.07
CA THR A 90 6.29 -9.58 6.09
C THR A 90 6.52 -10.18 4.70
N ASP A 91 7.79 -10.33 4.30
CA ASP A 91 8.17 -11.02 3.06
C ASP A 91 8.51 -12.51 3.30
N PRO A 92 8.53 -13.36 2.26
CA PRO A 92 9.12 -14.69 2.34
C PRO A 92 10.60 -14.62 2.78
N PRO A 93 11.11 -15.63 3.55
CA PRO A 93 10.44 -16.87 3.92
C PRO A 93 9.55 -16.77 5.18
N ALA A 94 9.65 -15.68 5.96
CA ALA A 94 8.89 -15.51 7.21
C ALA A 94 7.37 -15.46 6.95
N HIS A 95 6.94 -14.76 5.90
CA HIS A 95 5.55 -14.75 5.43
C HIS A 95 5.00 -16.17 5.21
N THR A 96 5.78 -17.04 4.55
CA THR A 96 5.38 -18.42 4.25
C THR A 96 5.12 -19.21 5.53
N ARG A 97 5.95 -19.01 6.57
CA ARG A 97 5.75 -19.65 7.87
C ARG A 97 4.48 -19.15 8.55
N TYR A 98 4.26 -17.83 8.60
CA TYR A 98 3.04 -17.25 9.20
C TYR A 98 1.77 -17.69 8.48
N ARG A 99 1.76 -17.63 7.14
CA ARG A 99 0.58 -18.01 6.34
C ARG A 99 0.20 -19.46 6.59
N ARG A 100 1.17 -20.39 6.65
CA ARG A 100 0.92 -21.82 6.92
C ARG A 100 0.25 -22.06 8.27
N LEU A 101 0.64 -21.32 9.31
CA LEU A 101 0.04 -21.43 10.63
C LEU A 101 -1.38 -20.88 10.65
N VAL A 102 -1.55 -19.65 10.14
CA VAL A 102 -2.84 -18.93 10.14
C VAL A 102 -3.87 -19.62 9.25
N ALA A 103 -3.48 -20.12 8.07
CA ALA A 103 -4.41 -20.73 7.10
C ALA A 103 -5.27 -21.85 7.66
N ARG A 104 -4.76 -22.59 8.65
CA ARG A 104 -5.46 -23.73 9.28
C ARG A 104 -6.74 -23.32 10.01
N SER A 105 -6.90 -22.06 10.35
CA SER A 105 -8.08 -21.52 11.03
C SER A 105 -9.09 -20.86 10.08
N PHE A 106 -8.78 -20.75 8.79
CA PHE A 106 -9.62 -20.09 7.77
C PHE A 106 -9.99 -21.08 6.66
N THR A 107 -10.58 -22.21 7.04
CA THR A 107 -11.05 -23.28 6.15
C THR A 107 -12.55 -23.39 6.15
#